data_AF-A0A7S1A7R5-F1
#
_entry.id   AF-A0A7S1A7R5-F1
#
_cell.length_a   1.000
_cell.length_b   1.000
_cell.length_c   1.000
_cell.angle_alpha   90.00
_cell.angle_beta   90.00
_cell.angle_gamma   90.00
#
_symmetry.space_group_name_H-M   'P 1'
#
loop_
_entity.id
_entity.type
_entity.pdbx_description
1 polymer ?
#
loop_
_entity_poly.entity_id
_entity_poly.type
_entity_poly.pdbx_seq_one_letter_code
_entity_poly.pdbx_strand_id
1 'polypeptide(L)'
;MGKMVACAILRKQRNTAVGAKHLQGGVTLEYIAAKRTEGGKGYPLVLAAEEVCRMLSLAELFSACDMSQIGNAFGGQSTAALVAHQRWGFVDMDTKEWAERRLNAYSGDCSVRFMVKRIARII
;
A
#
# COMPACT_ATOMS: atom_id res chain seq x y z
N MET A 1 14.95 17.36 20.40
CA MET A 1 15.20 15.94 20.03
C MET A 1 14.00 15.46 19.21
N GLY A 2 14.18 14.90 18.02
CA GLY A 2 13.07 14.40 17.19
C GLY A 2 12.55 13.05 17.68
N LYS A 3 11.24 12.79 17.56
CA LYS A 3 10.59 11.53 17.92
C LYS A 3 9.94 10.92 16.68
N MET A 4 10.16 9.63 16.42
CA MET A 4 9.46 8.91 15.35
C MET A 4 7.98 8.75 15.71
N VAL A 5 7.10 9.20 14.82
CA VAL A 5 5.63 9.14 15.01
C VAL A 5 4.92 8.27 13.97
N ALA A 6 5.57 7.92 12.87
CA ALA A 6 5.03 7.03 11.85
C ALA A 6 6.16 6.41 11.02
N CYS A 7 5.88 5.28 10.36
CA CYS A 7 6.80 4.56 9.48
C CYS A 7 6.02 3.90 8.34
N ALA A 8 6.61 3.90 7.14
CA ALA A 8 6.17 3.10 6.02
C ALA A 8 7.35 2.32 5.45
N ILE A 9 7.12 1.06 5.10
CA ILE A 9 8.10 0.21 4.43
C ILE A 9 7.65 0.03 2.99
N LEU A 10 8.52 0.46 2.07
CA LEU A 10 8.30 0.35 0.63
C LEU A 10 9.24 -0.69 0.06
N ARG A 11 8.71 -1.57 -0.78
CA ARG A 11 9.50 -2.50 -1.58
C ARG A 11 9.36 -2.12 -3.04
N LYS A 12 10.47 -1.75 -3.67
CA LYS A 12 10.50 -1.66 -5.13
C LYS A 12 10.41 -3.06 -5.73
N GLN A 13 9.40 -3.30 -6.54
CA GLN A 13 9.38 -4.45 -7.44
C GLN A 13 10.39 -4.19 -8.55
N ARG A 14 11.37 -5.09 -8.67
CA ARG A 14 12.31 -5.07 -9.80
C ARG A 14 11.61 -5.70 -11.00
N ASN A 15 11.81 -5.12 -12.19
CA ASN A 15 11.28 -5.63 -13.46
C ASN A 15 11.34 -7.17 -13.47
N THR A 16 10.19 -7.83 -13.40
CA THR A 16 10.15 -9.20 -13.88
C THR A 16 10.32 -9.06 -15.39
N ALA A 17 11.42 -9.55 -15.96
CA ALA A 17 11.59 -9.55 -17.42
C ALA A 17 10.51 -10.41 -18.16
N VAL A 18 9.63 -11.02 -17.37
CA VAL A 18 8.53 -11.90 -17.77
C VAL A 18 7.23 -11.12 -17.55
N GLY A 19 6.36 -11.09 -18.56
CA GLY A 19 5.05 -10.41 -18.53
C GLY A 19 4.99 -9.17 -19.43
N ALA A 20 3.80 -8.62 -19.64
CA ALA A 20 3.62 -7.43 -20.48
C ALA A 20 4.32 -6.20 -19.86
N LYS A 21 4.96 -5.34 -20.68
CA LYS A 21 5.76 -4.18 -20.22
C LYS A 21 5.06 -3.29 -19.19
N HIS A 22 3.74 -3.12 -19.30
CA HIS A 22 2.95 -2.31 -18.36
C HIS A 22 2.79 -2.95 -16.97
N LEU A 23 3.15 -4.23 -16.82
CA LEU A 23 3.15 -5.00 -15.57
C LEU A 23 4.56 -5.15 -14.97
N GLN A 24 5.61 -4.71 -15.68
CA GLN A 24 7.01 -4.95 -15.32
C GLN A 24 7.56 -3.96 -14.27
N GLY A 25 6.82 -3.71 -13.20
CA GLY A 25 7.33 -2.92 -12.07
C GLY A 25 6.25 -2.29 -11.18
N GLY A 26 6.72 -1.65 -10.12
CA GLY A 26 5.91 -0.84 -9.21
C GLY A 26 6.53 -0.79 -7.81
N VAL A 27 5.79 -0.25 -6.86
CA VAL A 27 6.19 -0.22 -5.45
C VAL A 27 5.12 -0.89 -4.63
N THR A 28 5.49 -1.75 -3.70
CA THR A 28 4.57 -2.31 -2.71
C THR A 28 4.75 -1.57 -1.39
N LEU A 29 3.67 -1.06 -0.83
CA LEU A 29 3.58 -0.63 0.57
C LEU A 29 3.42 -1.89 1.43
N GLU A 30 4.54 -2.41 1.94
CA GLU A 30 4.58 -3.65 2.73
C GLU A 30 4.05 -3.43 4.15
N TYR A 31 4.28 -2.25 4.70
CA TYR A 31 3.87 -1.91 6.05
C TYR A 31 3.65 -0.42 6.20
N ILE A 32 2.64 -0.04 6.97
CA ILE A 32 2.36 1.33 7.36
C ILE A 32 1.89 1.36 8.81
N ALA A 33 2.54 2.19 9.61
CA ALA A 33 2.16 2.39 11.01
C ALA A 33 2.29 3.85 11.40
N ALA A 34 1.36 4.30 12.24
CA ALA A 34 1.37 5.61 12.85
C ALA A 34 1.07 5.48 14.34
N LYS A 35 1.70 6.32 15.16
CA LYS A 35 1.36 6.42 16.58
C LYS A 35 -0.06 6.95 16.71
N ARG A 36 -0.89 6.16 17.38
CA ARG A 36 -2.30 6.46 17.63
C ARG A 36 -2.51 7.85 18.25
N THR A 37 -1.67 8.23 19.20
CA THR A 37 -1.75 9.53 19.90
C THR A 37 -1.38 10.74 19.04
N GLU A 38 -0.80 10.53 17.85
CA GLU A 38 -0.28 11.60 16.99
C GLU A 38 -1.18 11.83 15.76
N GLY A 39 -2.39 11.25 15.75
CA GLY A 39 -3.41 11.41 14.71
C GLY A 39 -3.17 10.61 13.43
N GLY A 40 -3.89 10.99 12.36
CA GLY A 40 -3.93 10.29 11.07
C GLY A 40 -2.69 10.49 10.19
N LYS A 41 -1.52 9.97 10.61
CA LYS A 41 -0.27 10.07 9.83
C LYS A 41 -0.14 9.03 8.70
N GLY A 42 -1.12 8.12 8.56
CA GLY A 42 -1.14 7.14 7.48
C GLY A 42 -1.24 7.78 6.08
N TYR A 43 -2.16 8.72 5.89
CA TYR A 43 -2.33 9.35 4.57
C TYR A 43 -1.09 10.12 4.07
N PRO A 44 -0.42 10.96 4.89
CA PRO A 44 0.85 11.56 4.50
C PRO A 44 1.93 10.56 4.07
N LEU A 45 2.01 9.40 4.72
CA LEU A 45 2.95 8.35 4.31
C LEU A 45 2.57 7.71 2.97
N VAL A 46 1.27 7.59 2.67
CA VAL A 46 0.80 7.17 1.33
C VAL A 46 1.21 8.20 0.28
N LEU A 47 1.02 9.51 0.54
CA LEU A 47 1.47 10.56 -0.39
C LEU A 47 2.98 10.51 -0.63
N ALA A 48 3.77 10.27 0.42
CA ALA A 48 5.22 10.08 0.28
C ALA A 48 5.56 8.82 -0.55
N ALA A 49 4.80 7.73 -0.39
CA ALA A 49 4.96 6.54 -1.20
C ALA A 49 4.63 6.77 -2.68
N GLU A 50 3.61 7.57 -2.98
CA GLU A 50 3.31 8.00 -4.36
C GLU A 50 4.47 8.79 -4.96
N GLU A 51 5.07 9.69 -4.18
CA GLU A 51 6.21 10.47 -4.64
C GLU A 51 7.41 9.58 -4.95
N VAL A 52 7.67 8.57 -4.12
CA VAL A 52 8.67 7.53 -4.43
C VAL A 52 8.35 6.81 -5.75
N CYS A 53 7.08 6.49 -6.03
CA CYS A 53 6.71 5.92 -7.32
C CYS A 53 7.04 6.88 -8.48
N ARG A 54 6.72 8.17 -8.34
CA ARG A 54 7.02 9.20 -9.37
C ARG A 54 8.52 9.34 -9.62
N MET A 55 9.32 9.45 -8.56
CA MET A 55 10.78 9.53 -8.64
C MET A 55 11.41 8.32 -9.34
N LEU A 56 10.77 7.15 -9.24
CA LEU A 56 11.20 5.91 -9.87
C LEU A 56 10.56 5.66 -11.25
N SER A 57 9.77 6.60 -11.76
CA SER A 57 9.00 6.47 -13.00
C SER A 57 8.06 5.25 -13.02
N LEU A 58 7.51 4.90 -11.87
CA LEU A 58 6.58 3.78 -11.66
C LEU A 58 5.15 4.30 -11.56
N ALA A 59 4.22 3.63 -12.26
CA ALA A 59 2.84 4.09 -12.39
C ALA A 59 1.88 3.53 -11.32
N GLU A 60 2.37 2.66 -10.42
CA GLU A 60 1.53 1.89 -9.51
C GLU A 60 2.15 1.76 -8.13
N LEU A 61 1.30 1.91 -7.11
CA LEU A 61 1.57 1.59 -5.72
C LEU A 61 0.62 0.45 -5.30
N PHE A 62 1.17 -0.67 -4.86
CA PHE A 62 0.44 -1.84 -4.40
C PHE A 62 0.37 -1.87 -2.88
N SER A 63 -0.69 -2.44 -2.32
CA SER A 63 -0.83 -2.71 -0.90
C SER A 63 -1.67 -3.97 -0.69
N ALA A 64 -1.31 -4.79 0.29
CA ALA A 64 -2.22 -5.81 0.79
C ALA A 64 -2.88 -5.29 2.07
N CYS A 65 -4.17 -5.02 1.99
CA CYS A 65 -4.95 -4.52 3.10
C CYS A 65 -5.30 -5.66 4.05
N ASP A 66 -4.76 -5.61 5.27
CA ASP A 66 -5.12 -6.51 6.37
C ASP A 66 -6.58 -6.33 6.78
N MET A 67 -7.40 -7.35 6.54
CA MET A 67 -8.84 -7.36 6.81
C MET A 67 -9.17 -7.60 8.28
N SER A 68 -8.19 -7.99 9.10
CA SER A 68 -8.38 -8.09 10.55
C SER A 68 -8.44 -6.70 11.23
N GLN A 69 -7.97 -5.64 10.56
CA GLN A 69 -8.00 -4.27 11.05
C GLN A 69 -9.36 -3.61 10.85
N ILE A 70 -10.35 -4.04 11.64
CA ILE A 70 -11.76 -3.64 11.49
C ILE A 70 -12.13 -2.30 12.15
N GLY A 71 -11.16 -1.51 12.64
CA GLY A 71 -11.42 -0.18 13.19
C GLY A 71 -11.73 -0.13 14.69
N ASN A 72 -11.47 -1.21 15.43
CA ASN A 72 -11.77 -1.27 16.87
C ASN A 72 -10.86 -0.41 17.76
N ALA A 73 -9.80 0.20 17.21
CA ALA A 73 -8.98 1.13 17.95
C ALA A 73 -9.77 2.41 18.33
N PHE A 74 -9.33 3.10 19.39
CA PHE A 74 -10.00 4.29 19.94
C PHE A 74 -11.48 4.04 20.32
N GLY A 75 -11.78 2.91 20.95
CA GLY A 75 -13.16 2.59 21.35
C GLY A 75 -14.11 2.39 20.16
N GLY A 76 -13.60 1.86 19.03
CA GLY A 76 -14.40 1.64 17.81
C GLY A 76 -14.50 2.86 16.89
N GLN A 77 -13.72 3.91 17.13
CA GLN A 77 -13.73 5.12 16.29
C GLN A 77 -12.66 5.13 15.19
N SER A 78 -11.77 4.14 15.15
CA SER A 78 -10.80 4.03 14.07
C SER A 78 -11.50 3.63 12.77
N THR A 79 -11.03 4.18 11.66
CA THR A 79 -11.44 3.70 10.33
C THR A 79 -10.85 2.30 10.10
N ALA A 80 -11.66 1.36 9.59
CA ALA A 80 -11.19 0.05 9.16
C ALA A 80 -10.14 0.19 8.04
N ALA A 81 -9.16 -0.71 7.98
CA ALA A 81 -8.06 -0.58 7.02
C ALA A 81 -8.54 -0.52 5.56
N LEU A 82 -9.56 -1.32 5.20
CA LEU A 82 -10.14 -1.32 3.85
C LEU A 82 -10.72 0.06 3.50
N VAL A 83 -11.50 0.64 4.40
CA VAL A 83 -12.11 1.96 4.19
C VAL A 83 -11.02 3.04 4.11
N ALA A 84 -9.96 2.93 4.90
CA ALA A 84 -8.83 3.85 4.82
C ALA A 84 -8.11 3.75 3.46
N HIS A 85 -7.82 2.54 2.98
CA HIS A 85 -7.22 2.33 1.65
C HIS A 85 -8.09 2.90 0.53
N GLN A 86 -9.40 2.66 0.56
CA GLN A 86 -10.34 3.22 -0.41
C GLN A 86 -10.33 4.76 -0.40
N ARG A 87 -10.34 5.38 0.79
CA ARG A 87 -10.22 6.86 0.93
C ARG A 87 -8.88 7.38 0.43
N TRP A 88 -7.83 6.57 0.51
CA TRP A 88 -6.52 6.90 -0.05
C TRP A 88 -6.44 6.63 -1.55
N GLY A 89 -7.51 6.17 -2.21
CA GLY A 89 -7.58 5.97 -3.66
C GLY A 89 -7.00 4.63 -4.14
N PHE A 90 -6.83 3.65 -3.24
CA PHE A 90 -6.60 2.28 -3.65
C PHE A 90 -7.90 1.62 -4.12
N VAL A 91 -7.80 0.81 -5.16
CA VAL A 91 -8.88 -0.03 -5.69
C VAL A 91 -8.51 -1.50 -5.57
N ASP A 92 -9.51 -2.38 -5.53
CA ASP A 92 -9.30 -3.82 -5.48
C ASP A 92 -8.51 -4.29 -6.72
N MET A 93 -7.55 -5.18 -6.46
CA MET A 93 -6.80 -5.92 -7.46
C MET A 93 -7.11 -7.40 -7.31
N ASP A 94 -7.21 -8.10 -8.43
CA ASP A 94 -7.39 -9.55 -8.43
C ASP A 94 -6.14 -10.28 -7.91
N THR A 95 -6.35 -11.36 -7.17
CA THR A 95 -5.31 -12.25 -6.65
C THR A 95 -4.43 -12.82 -7.76
N LYS A 96 -4.99 -13.17 -8.92
CA LYS A 96 -4.23 -13.66 -10.05
C LYS A 96 -3.31 -12.56 -10.60
N GLU A 97 -3.79 -11.32 -10.77
CA GLU A 97 -2.93 -10.18 -11.13
C GLU A 97 -1.82 -9.93 -10.09
N TRP A 98 -2.13 -10.00 -8.79
CA TRP A 98 -1.13 -9.87 -7.71
C TRP A 98 -0.03 -10.94 -7.82
N ALA A 99 -0.43 -12.19 -8.08
CA ALA A 99 0.48 -13.32 -8.24
C ALA A 99 1.32 -13.21 -9.54
N GLU A 100 0.70 -12.82 -10.65
CA GLU A 100 1.38 -12.59 -11.94
C GLU A 100 2.45 -11.50 -11.82
N ARG A 101 2.20 -10.48 -10.99
CA ARG A 101 3.16 -9.42 -10.64
C ARG A 101 4.25 -9.86 -9.66
N ARG A 102 4.26 -11.14 -9.27
CA ARG A 102 5.25 -11.75 -8.36
C ARG A 102 5.43 -10.94 -7.07
N LEU A 103 4.33 -10.35 -6.59
CA LEU A 103 4.29 -9.76 -5.27
C LEU A 103 4.35 -10.89 -4.23
N ASN A 104 4.86 -10.61 -3.02
CA ASN A 104 4.98 -11.67 -2.01
C ASN A 104 3.62 -12.33 -1.79
N ALA A 105 3.63 -13.66 -1.70
CA ALA A 105 2.48 -14.40 -1.22
C ALA A 105 2.34 -14.13 0.29
N TYR A 106 1.20 -13.59 0.69
CA TYR A 106 0.76 -13.67 2.08
C TYR A 106 0.36 -15.13 2.31
N SER A 107 0.80 -15.75 3.41
CA SER A 107 0.47 -17.15 3.72
C SER A 107 -1.04 -17.34 3.88
N GLY A 108 -1.54 -18.56 3.66
CA GLY A 108 -2.98 -18.87 3.54
C GLY A 108 -3.88 -18.42 4.70
N ASP A 109 -3.33 -18.16 5.88
CA ASP A 109 -4.07 -17.70 7.06
C ASP A 109 -4.24 -16.16 7.12
N CYS A 110 -3.64 -15.41 6.19
CA CYS A 110 -3.74 -13.96 6.14
C CYS A 110 -5.03 -13.54 5.40
N SER A 111 -6.00 -12.98 6.12
CA SER A 111 -7.17 -12.33 5.49
C SER A 111 -6.75 -10.96 4.95
N VAL A 112 -6.37 -10.92 3.67
CA VAL A 112 -5.94 -9.68 2.99
C VAL A 112 -6.77 -9.39 1.74
N ARG A 113 -6.98 -8.11 1.44
CA ARG A 113 -7.45 -7.62 0.14
C ARG A 113 -6.26 -7.04 -0.61
N PHE A 114 -5.98 -7.57 -1.80
CA PHE A 114 -4.97 -6.99 -2.68
C PHE A 114 -5.51 -5.73 -3.33
N MET A 115 -4.73 -4.65 -3.28
CA MET A 115 -5.17 -3.35 -3.76
C MET A 115 -4.06 -2.63 -4.51
N VAL A 116 -4.46 -1.77 -5.44
CA VAL A 116 -3.56 -0.94 -6.25
C VAL A 116 -4.04 0.49 -6.29
N LYS A 117 -3.10 1.42 -6.26
CA LYS A 117 -3.32 2.83 -6.56
C LYS A 117 -2.54 3.21 -7.82
N ARG A 118 -3.26 3.77 -8.79
CA ARG A 118 -2.65 4.32 -10.02
C ARG A 118 -2.03 5.68 -9.71
N ILE A 119 -0.79 5.87 -10.13
CA ILE A 119 -0.04 7.11 -9.95
C ILE A 119 -0.11 7.88 -11.27
N ALA A 120 -0.74 9.05 -11.24
CA ALA A 120 -0.72 9.95 -12.39
C ALA A 120 0.75 10.32 -12.70
N ARG A 121 1.16 10.14 -13.94
CA ARG A 121 2.46 10.62 -14.40
C ARG A 121 2.43 12.14 -14.41
N ILE A 122 3.47 12.77 -13.88
CA ILE A 122 3.75 14.16 -14.20
C ILE A 122 4.22 14.14 -15.66
N ILE A 123 3.43 14.74 -16.54
CA ILE A 123 3.72 14.92 -17.98
C ILE A 123 4.65 16.13 -18.11
#